data_AF-A0A812K341-F1
#
_entry.id   AF-A0A812K341-F1
#
_cell.length_a   1.000
_cell.length_b   1.000
_cell.length_c   1.000
_cell.angle_alpha   90.00
_cell.angle_beta   90.00
_cell.angle_gamma   90.00
#
_symmetry.space_group_name_H-M   'P 1'
#
loop_
_entity.id
_entity.type
_entity.pdbx_description
1 polymer ?
#
loop_
_entity_poly.entity_id
_entity_poly.type
_entity_poly.pdbx_seq_one_letter_code
_entity_poly.pdbx_strand_id
1 'polypeptide(L)' 'MYGVCDGHGPFGHLVSFRLVQTIPYFLTNSEHFGKNWEEALKEAFGKSQEDLENFCREQNINIEASGAAGSCLVLEEQT' A
#
# COMPACT_ATOMS: atom_id res chain seq x y z
N MET A 1 -8.64 9.76 2.67
CA MET A 1 -8.70 8.28 2.72
C MET A 1 -8.34 7.82 4.13
N TYR A 2 -8.94 6.73 4.58
CA TYR A 2 -8.55 6.03 5.79
C TYR A 2 -8.05 4.65 5.40
N GLY A 3 -7.06 4.11 6.11
CA GLY A 3 -6.54 2.79 5.83
C GLY A 3 -5.94 2.13 7.07
N VAL A 4 -5.99 0.81 7.11
CA VAL A 4 -5.40 -0.03 8.15
C VAL A 4 -4.58 -1.11 7.48
N CYS A 5 -3.33 -1.29 7.91
CA CYS A 5 -2.49 -2.40 7.51
C CYS A 5 -2.12 -3.22 8.75
N ASP A 6 -2.63 -4.44 8.82
CA ASP A 6 -2.36 -5.40 9.90
C ASP A 6 -1.16 -6.27 9.52
N GLY A 7 0.02 -5.93 10.06
CA GLY A 7 1.28 -6.58 9.76
C GLY A 7 1.51 -7.83 10.59
N HIS A 8 1.96 -8.91 9.95
CA HIS A 8 2.23 -10.20 10.58
C HIS A 8 3.58 -10.79 10.14
N GLY A 9 4.09 -11.74 10.95
CA GLY A 9 5.41 -12.35 10.75
C GLY A 9 6.57 -11.52 11.34
N PRO A 10 7.82 -11.98 11.19
CA PRO A 10 9.00 -11.36 11.82
C PRO A 10 9.18 -9.87 11.52
N PHE A 11 8.87 -9.46 10.29
CA PHE A 11 8.97 -8.09 9.79
C PHE A 11 7.59 -7.50 9.45
N GLY A 12 6.50 -8.04 10.02
CA GLY A 12 5.15 -7.55 9.75
C GLY A 12 4.98 -6.06 10.02
N HIS A 13 5.62 -5.56 11.08
CA HIS A 13 5.66 -4.14 11.42
C HIS A 13 6.34 -3.27 10.33
N LEU A 14 7.39 -3.77 9.69
CA LEU A 14 8.08 -3.07 8.61
C LEU A 14 7.24 -3.08 7.33
N VAL A 15 6.64 -4.23 7.01
CA VAL A 15 5.74 -4.38 5.86
C VAL A 15 4.53 -3.46 6.01
N SER A 16 3.82 -3.51 7.13
CA SER A 16 2.65 -2.66 7.35
C SER A 16 3.03 -1.18 7.41
N PHE A 17 4.16 -0.82 8.04
CA PHE A 17 4.64 0.56 8.09
C PHE A 17 4.96 1.12 6.70
N ARG A 18 5.60 0.34 5.83
CA ARG A 18 5.87 0.77 4.46
C ARG A 18 4.59 0.94 3.66
N LEU A 19 3.66 -0.01 3.74
CA LEU A 19 2.40 0.01 3.00
C LEU A 19 1.51 1.21 3.37
N VAL A 20 1.41 1.58 4.65
CA VAL A 20 0.62 2.77 5.06
C VAL A 20 1.21 4.09 4.52
N GLN A 21 2.47 4.11 4.10
CA GLN A 21 3.11 5.26 3.47
C GLN A 21 2.93 5.26 1.95
N THR A 22 3.03 4.08 1.32
CA THR A 22 3.11 3.96 -0.14
C THR A 22 1.73 3.87 -0.80
N ILE A 23 0.75 3.21 -0.17
CA ILE A 23 -0.62 3.14 -0.70
C ILE A 23 -1.22 4.54 -0.93
N PRO A 24 -1.23 5.48 0.04
CA PRO A 24 -1.74 6.82 -0.21
C PRO A 24 -0.93 7.60 -1.25
N TYR A 25 0.39 7.41 -1.26
CA TYR A 25 1.26 8.05 -2.25
C TYR A 25 0.91 7.61 -3.67
N PHE A 26 0.85 6.30 -3.94
CA PHE A 26 0.52 5.82 -5.28
C PHE A 26 -0.93 6.05 -5.66
N LEU A 27 -1.87 6.00 -4.70
CA LEU A 27 -3.27 6.32 -4.96
C LEU A 27 -3.42 7.75 -5.46
N THR A 28 -2.83 8.73 -4.76
CA THR A 28 -2.95 10.16 -5.11
C THR A 28 -2.21 10.54 -6.40
N ASN A 29 -1.25 9.72 -6.84
CA ASN A 29 -0.52 9.90 -8.09
C ASN A 29 -1.07 9.06 -9.27
N SER A 30 -2.11 8.25 -9.06
CA SER A 30 -2.74 7.48 -10.12
C SER A 30 -3.49 8.40 -11.10
N GLU A 31 -3.39 8.14 -12.40
CA GLU A 31 -4.17 8.86 -13.42
C GLU A 31 -5.69 8.61 -13.30
N HIS A 32 -6.07 7.55 -12.59
CA HIS A 32 -7.44 7.12 -12.31
C HIS A 32 -8.02 7.76 -11.04
N PHE A 33 -7.23 8.49 -10.25
CA PHE A 33 -7.67 9.14 -9.02
C PHE A 33 -8.87 10.08 -9.28
N GLY A 34 -9.95 9.92 -8.51
CA GLY A 34 -11.19 10.69 -8.68
C GLY A 34 -11.98 10.41 -9.97
N LYS A 35 -11.57 9.43 -10.78
CA LYS A 35 -12.24 9.05 -12.04
C LYS A 35 -12.71 7.59 -12.01
N ASN A 36 -11.85 6.70 -11.53
CA ASN A 36 -12.13 5.28 -11.37
C ASN A 36 -11.40 4.77 -10.13
N TRP A 37 -12.11 4.73 -9.00
CA TRP A 37 -11.54 4.31 -7.73
C TRP A 37 -11.08 2.86 -7.70
N GLU A 38 -11.75 1.96 -8.44
CA GLU A 38 -11.36 0.56 -8.49
C GLU A 38 -9.96 0.41 -9.11
N GLU A 39 -9.75 1.02 -10.27
CA GLU A 39 -8.45 0.97 -10.96
C GLU A 39 -7.37 1.75 -10.18
N ALA A 40 -7.71 2.92 -9.63
CA ALA A 40 -6.78 3.70 -8.82
C ALA A 40 -6.28 2.93 -7.59
N LEU A 41 -7.19 2.21 -6.89
CA LEU A 41 -6.83 1.38 -5.75
C LEU A 41 -6.02 0.15 -6.18
N LYS A 42 -6.42 -0.55 -7.25
CA LYS A 42 -5.63 -1.69 -7.78
C LYS A 42 -4.20 -1.27 -8.11
N GLU A 43 -4.04 -0.16 -8.82
CA GLU A 43 -2.74 0.39 -9.17
C GLU A 43 -1.94 0.76 -7.92
N ALA A 44 -2.56 1.44 -6.96
CA ALA A 44 -1.90 1.85 -5.72
C ALA A 44 -1.38 0.66 -4.91
N PHE A 45 -2.20 -0.38 -4.71
CA PHE A 45 -1.79 -1.59 -4.00
C PHE A 45 -0.68 -2.34 -4.76
N GLY A 46 -0.81 -2.47 -6.08
CA GLY A 46 0.21 -3.12 -6.92
C GLY A 46 1.57 -2.41 -6.85
N LYS A 47 1.60 -1.09 -7.03
CA LYS A 47 2.82 -0.29 -6.93
C LYS A 47 3.39 -0.28 -5.52
N SER A 48 2.55 -0.32 -4.49
CA SER A 48 3.00 -0.41 -3.09
C SER A 48 3.69 -1.73 -2.78
N GLN A 49 3.21 -2.83 -3.36
CA GLN A 49 3.87 -4.15 -3.27
C GLN A 49 5.24 -4.13 -3.96
N GLU A 50 5.31 -3.60 -5.19
CA GLU A 50 6.57 -3.50 -5.93
C GLU A 50 7.60 -2.64 -5.19
N ASP A 51 7.17 -1.49 -4.64
CA ASP A 51 8.03 -0.62 -3.84
C ASP A 51 8.53 -1.32 -2.56
N LEU A 52 7.68 -2.07 -1.86
CA LEU A 52 8.07 -2.85 -0.68
C LEU A 52 9.15 -3.89 -1.02
N GLU A 53 8.97 -4.62 -2.12
CA GLU A 53 9.94 -5.62 -2.58
C GLU A 53 11.28 -4.98 -2.95
N ASN A 54 11.24 -3.86 -3.68
CA ASN A 54 12.44 -3.11 -4.05
C ASN A 54 13.16 -2.54 -2.81
N PHE A 55 12.43 -1.92 -1.88
CA PHE A 55 12.97 -1.42 -0.63
C PHE A 55 13.64 -2.55 0.18
N CYS A 56 12.96 -3.69 0.35
CA CYS A 56 13.55 -4.81 1.09
C CYS A 56 14.78 -5.40 0.39
N ARG A 57 14.78 -5.46 -0.94
CA ARG A 57 15.94 -5.88 -1.74
C ARG A 57 17.12 -4.95 -1.55
N GLU A 58 16.91 -3.63 -1.62
CA GLU A 58 17.96 -2.62 -1.43
C GLU A 58 18.53 -2.63 -0.01
N GLN A 59 17.69 -2.88 0.99
CA GLN A 59 18.09 -2.95 2.40
C GLN A 59 18.57 -4.35 2.83
N ASN A 60 18.59 -5.33 1.91
CA ASN A 60 18.93 -6.74 2.18
C ASN A 60 18.10 -7.35 3.33
N ILE A 61 16.79 -7.09 3.34
CA ILE A 61 15.83 -7.61 4.32
C ILE A 61 15.02 -8.74 3.68
N ASN A 62 15.06 -9.95 4.27
CA ASN A 62 14.20 -11.04 3.84
C ASN A 62 12.83 -10.95 4.53
N ILE A 63 11.77 -10.76 3.74
CA ILE A 63 10.38 -10.67 4.19
C ILE A 63 9.51 -11.88 3.77
N GLU A 64 10.10 -13.00 3.32
CA GLU A 64 9.33 -14.16 2.78
C GLU A 64 8.25 -14.70 3.74
N ALA A 65 8.52 -14.62 5.05
CA ALA A 65 7.62 -15.08 6.11
C ALA A 65 6.86 -13.92 6.79
N SER A 66 6.85 -12.73 6.18
CA SER A 66 6.20 -11.53 6.68
C SER A 66 5.21 -10.99 5.66
N GLY A 67 4.18 -10.29 6.13
CA GLY A 67 3.17 -9.70 5.26
C GLY A 67 2.30 -8.71 6.02
N ALA A 68 1.34 -8.12 5.33
CA ALA A 68 0.27 -7.38 5.97
C ALA A 68 -1.04 -7.51 5.20
N ALA A 69 -2.15 -7.60 5.93
CA ALA A 69 -3.47 -7.41 5.35
C ALA A 69 -3.83 -5.92 5.35
N GLY A 70 -4.19 -5.37 4.20
CA GLY A 70 -4.51 -3.94 4.04
C GLY A 70 -5.99 -3.72 3.72
N SER A 71 -6.62 -2.75 4.37
CA SER A 71 -7.95 -2.25 4.01
C SER A 71 -7.92 -0.73 3.87
N CYS A 72 -8.68 -0.18 2.92
CA CYS A 72 -8.74 1.25 2.63
C CYS A 72 -10.18 1.68 2.37
N LEU A 73 -10.51 2.87 2.88
CA LEU A 73 -11.76 3.58 2.63
C LEU A 73 -11.43 4.93 2.00
N VAL A 74 -11.95 5.17 0.79
CA VAL A 74 -11.91 6.46 0.14
C VAL A 74 -13.28 7.12 0.34
N LEU A 75 -13.27 8.34 0.86
CA LEU A 75 -14.47 9.17 0.96
C LEU A 75 -14.37 10.22 -0.14
N GLU A 76 -15.41 10.32 -0.95
CA GLU A 76 -15.58 11.34 -1.97
C GLU A 76 -16.78 12.20 -1.55
N GLU A 77 -16.58 13.50 -1.38
CA GLU A 77 -17.70 14.41 -1.15
C GLU A 77 -18.48 14.52 -2.47
N GLN A 78 -19.77 14.16 -2.44
CA GLN A 78 -20.68 14.49 -3.52
C GLN A 78 -21.00 15.98 -3.43
N THR A 79 -20.18 16.81 -4.10
CA THR A 79 -20.54 18.20 -4.45
C THR A 79 -21.41 18.27 -5.68
#